data_AF-A0A0A9D4Z0-F1
#
_entry.id   AF-A0A0A9D4Z0-F1
#
_cell.length_a   1.000
_cell.length_b   1.000
_cell.length_c   1.000
_cell.angle_alpha   90.00
_cell.angle_beta   90.00
_cell.angle_gamma   90.00
#
_symmetry.space_group_name_H-M   'P 1'
#
loop_
_entity.id
_entity.type
_entity.pdbx_description
1 polymer ?
#
loop_
_entity_poly.entity_id
_entity_poly.type
_entity_poly.pdbx_seq_one_letter_code
_entity_poly.pdbx_strand_id
1 'polypeptide(L)'
;MQLGAEAVHAANPDVLVILSGLDFDNSLSFLLSKKVDLSFTGKLVYEQHWYGFSDGGNWEFQNQNDVCGMVIDFIRIKGLFLLEQGWPLFFSEFGFDMSGTHIGDNRYLTCFLSVAAEMDLDWAIWALQGSYYIREGILAYDESYGLLTWDWCTARNPSFIKRINSLQSPFQGPGLPNSPEPYNVIFHPQTGLCVLVKSSKSLELGPCDESNAWNYTSGYELVVKSTGQCLQAKSVGENAKLGTDCSRSSSKWQLISNSRMHVSAELTKDGTRVCLDASPDGAITTNQCKCLSVDPTCNPESQWFKIILSSRDVPGGSSMLQLPSLGPRPRTSFSS
;
A
#
# COMPACT_ATOMS: atom_id res chain seq x y z
N MET A 1 -8.61 11.48 25.98
CA MET A 1 -8.86 11.85 24.56
C MET A 1 -9.84 13.00 24.43
N GLN A 2 -11.12 12.87 24.81
CA GLN A 2 -12.14 13.92 24.62
C GLN A 2 -11.74 15.32 25.11
N LEU A 3 -11.40 15.46 26.40
CA LEU A 3 -11.03 16.77 26.96
C LEU A 3 -9.82 17.41 26.24
N GLY A 4 -8.88 16.58 25.76
CA GLY A 4 -7.73 17.06 24.98
C GLY A 4 -8.14 17.53 23.59
N ALA A 5 -9.00 16.78 22.91
CA ALA A 5 -9.54 17.15 21.60
C ALA A 5 -10.33 18.46 21.66
N GLU A 6 -11.18 18.62 22.67
CA GLU A 6 -11.94 19.87 22.91
C GLU A 6 -11.00 21.04 23.20
N ALA A 7 -9.95 20.83 24.00
CA ALA A 7 -8.97 21.88 24.29
C ALA A 7 -8.21 22.32 23.03
N VAL A 8 -7.80 21.39 22.17
CA VAL A 8 -7.16 21.71 20.88
C VAL A 8 -8.12 22.48 19.98
N HIS A 9 -9.38 22.04 19.87
CA HIS A 9 -10.38 22.74 19.06
C HIS A 9 -10.69 24.16 19.59
N ALA A 10 -10.82 24.32 20.90
CA ALA A 10 -11.05 25.63 21.53
C ALA A 10 -9.85 26.57 21.33
N ALA A 11 -8.63 26.05 21.33
CA ALA A 11 -7.43 26.84 21.05
C ALA A 11 -7.32 27.24 19.57
N ASN A 12 -7.69 26.35 18.64
CA ASN A 12 -7.75 26.64 17.22
C ASN A 12 -8.82 25.80 16.49
N PRO A 13 -9.92 26.44 16.01
CA PRO A 13 -10.99 25.71 15.34
C PRO A 13 -10.62 25.24 13.93
N ASP A 14 -9.57 25.77 13.31
CA ASP A 14 -9.22 25.53 11.90
C ASP A 14 -8.23 24.36 11.70
N VAL A 15 -7.62 23.84 12.77
CA VAL A 15 -6.68 22.70 12.67
C VAL A 15 -7.38 21.35 12.75
N LEU A 16 -6.80 20.34 12.08
CA LEU A 16 -7.15 18.94 12.30
C LEU A 16 -6.85 18.54 13.76
N VAL A 17 -7.67 17.67 14.32
CA VAL A 17 -7.47 17.07 15.64
C VAL A 17 -7.18 15.60 15.46
N ILE A 18 -5.96 15.19 15.80
CA ILE A 18 -5.49 13.81 15.67
C ILE A 18 -5.70 13.10 17.01
N LEU A 19 -6.35 11.93 16.98
CA LEU A 19 -6.52 11.06 18.13
C LEU A 19 -5.65 9.82 18.00
N SER A 20 -4.67 9.73 18.90
CA SER A 20 -3.74 8.62 19.01
C SER A 20 -4.36 7.38 19.66
N GLY A 21 -3.82 6.22 19.29
CA GLY A 21 -4.19 4.94 19.85
C GLY A 21 -3.74 4.76 21.31
N LEU A 22 -4.04 3.59 21.86
CA LEU A 22 -3.42 3.10 23.09
C LEU A 22 -2.24 2.20 22.73
N ASP A 23 -1.41 1.89 23.74
CA ASP A 23 -0.27 0.97 23.61
C ASP A 23 0.75 1.45 22.56
N PHE A 24 1.32 2.65 22.78
CA PHE A 24 2.22 3.31 21.83
C PHE A 24 1.56 3.50 20.45
N ASP A 25 0.30 3.92 20.46
CA ASP A 25 -0.55 4.15 19.30
C ASP A 25 -0.78 2.92 18.42
N ASN A 26 -0.50 1.71 18.90
CA ASN A 26 -0.71 0.49 18.14
C ASN A 26 -2.19 0.09 18.05
N SER A 27 -3.08 0.60 18.91
CA SER A 27 -4.46 0.11 18.98
C SER A 27 -5.52 1.19 19.27
N LEU A 28 -6.44 1.34 18.32
CA LEU A 28 -7.69 2.11 18.40
C LEU A 28 -8.93 1.23 18.69
N SER A 29 -8.74 -0.06 18.98
CA SER A 29 -9.83 -1.04 19.17
C SER A 29 -10.85 -0.66 20.26
N PHE A 30 -10.49 0.18 21.23
CA PHE A 30 -11.42 0.70 22.24
C PHE A 30 -12.57 1.51 21.63
N LEU A 31 -12.41 2.06 20.41
CA LEU A 31 -13.44 2.79 19.67
C LEU A 31 -14.54 1.87 19.13
N LEU A 32 -14.33 0.55 19.09
CA LEU A 32 -15.38 -0.41 18.72
C LEU A 32 -16.53 -0.40 19.75
N SER A 33 -16.21 -0.23 21.03
CA SER A 33 -17.20 -0.23 22.12
C SER A 33 -17.59 1.18 22.57
N LYS A 34 -16.68 2.15 22.47
CA LYS A 34 -16.92 3.51 22.96
C LYS A 34 -16.41 4.55 21.97
N LYS A 35 -17.35 5.13 21.21
CA LYS A 35 -17.08 6.27 20.34
C LYS A 35 -16.74 7.52 21.15
N VAL A 36 -15.97 8.40 20.53
CA VAL A 36 -15.66 9.72 21.07
C VAL A 36 -16.85 10.65 20.81
N ASP A 37 -17.33 11.31 21.84
CA ASP A 37 -18.35 12.37 21.73
C ASP A 37 -17.65 13.74 21.79
N LEU A 38 -17.78 14.53 20.73
CA LEU A 38 -17.08 15.80 20.53
C LEU A 38 -18.06 16.87 20.05
N SER A 39 -17.81 18.11 20.44
CA SER A 39 -18.62 19.27 20.06
C SER A 39 -18.46 19.69 18.58
N PHE A 40 -17.45 19.15 17.88
CA PHE A 40 -17.10 19.50 16.51
C PHE A 40 -17.07 18.27 15.59
N THR A 41 -17.18 18.51 14.27
CA THR A 41 -17.15 17.48 13.22
C THR A 41 -16.29 17.92 12.02
N GLY A 42 -15.99 17.01 11.10
CA GLY A 42 -15.33 17.33 9.82
C GLY A 42 -13.82 17.59 9.87
N LYS A 43 -13.18 17.44 11.04
CA LYS A 43 -11.74 17.68 11.22
C LYS A 43 -11.04 16.71 12.19
N LEU A 44 -11.71 15.59 12.49
CA LEU A 44 -11.18 14.53 13.35
C LEU A 44 -10.44 13.51 12.49
N VAL A 45 -9.21 13.17 12.88
CA VAL A 45 -8.37 12.16 12.25
C VAL A 45 -7.87 11.20 13.32
N TYR A 46 -7.72 9.92 12.99
CA TYR A 46 -7.12 8.93 13.88
C TYR A 46 -5.72 8.58 13.40
N GLU A 47 -4.84 8.22 14.33
CA GLU A 47 -3.51 7.74 14.00
C GLU A 47 -3.22 6.37 14.63
N GLN A 48 -2.46 5.56 13.91
CA GLN A 48 -2.01 4.23 14.35
C GLN A 48 -0.53 4.03 14.02
N HIS A 49 0.21 3.40 14.92
CA HIS A 49 1.56 2.92 14.63
C HIS A 49 1.54 1.47 14.12
N TRP A 50 2.48 1.14 13.25
CA TRP A 50 2.70 -0.24 12.82
C TRP A 50 4.18 -0.53 12.61
N TYR A 51 4.72 -1.39 13.47
CA TYR A 51 6.05 -1.96 13.35
C TYR A 51 5.97 -3.49 13.34
N GLY A 52 6.89 -4.16 12.64
CA GLY A 52 6.92 -5.62 12.56
C GLY A 52 7.07 -6.34 13.91
N PHE A 53 7.56 -5.64 14.94
CA PHE A 53 7.66 -6.17 16.31
C PHE A 53 6.42 -5.87 17.18
N SER A 54 5.45 -5.08 16.70
CA SER A 54 4.28 -4.61 17.44
C SER A 54 2.96 -5.31 17.03
N ASP A 55 3.02 -6.12 15.98
CA ASP A 55 1.86 -6.64 15.27
C ASP A 55 1.53 -8.10 15.60
N GLY A 56 2.31 -8.72 16.49
CA GLY A 56 2.16 -10.13 16.87
C GLY A 56 2.67 -11.12 15.81
N GLY A 57 3.19 -10.62 14.69
CA GLY A 57 3.75 -11.42 13.61
C GLY A 57 5.12 -11.99 13.97
N ASN A 58 5.29 -13.30 13.77
CA ASN A 58 6.60 -13.93 13.85
C ASN A 58 7.26 -13.97 12.47
N TRP A 59 7.65 -12.79 11.99
CA TRP A 59 8.12 -12.58 10.63
C TRP A 59 9.38 -13.39 10.26
N GLU A 60 10.23 -13.71 11.23
CA GLU A 60 11.49 -14.45 11.00
C GLU A 60 11.30 -15.96 10.91
N PHE A 61 10.46 -16.53 11.79
CA PHE A 61 10.40 -17.96 12.01
C PHE A 61 9.14 -18.63 11.47
N GLN A 62 8.22 -17.87 10.87
CA GLN A 62 7.00 -18.40 10.25
C GLN A 62 6.92 -18.04 8.76
N ASN A 63 6.04 -18.77 8.06
CA ASN A 63 5.76 -18.51 6.66
C ASN A 63 5.23 -17.08 6.46
N GLN A 64 5.90 -16.29 5.63
CA GLN A 64 5.62 -14.87 5.45
C GLN A 64 4.19 -14.60 4.92
N ASN A 65 3.65 -15.50 4.10
CA ASN A 65 2.30 -15.38 3.56
C ASN A 65 1.23 -15.58 4.64
N ASP A 66 1.43 -16.54 5.53
CA ASP A 66 0.51 -16.80 6.64
C ASP A 66 0.59 -15.70 7.71
N VAL A 67 1.80 -15.25 8.04
CA VAL A 67 2.02 -14.13 8.96
C VAL A 67 1.37 -12.85 8.43
N CYS A 68 1.58 -12.51 7.16
CA CYS A 68 0.98 -11.31 6.59
C CYS A 68 -0.55 -11.38 6.58
N GLY A 69 -1.15 -12.53 6.25
CA GLY A 69 -2.61 -12.71 6.33
C GLY A 69 -3.15 -12.50 7.75
N MET A 70 -2.52 -13.13 8.75
CA MET A 70 -2.89 -13.02 10.16
C MET A 70 -2.73 -11.58 10.69
N VAL A 71 -1.60 -10.93 10.40
CA VAL A 71 -1.32 -9.57 10.86
C VAL A 71 -2.28 -8.55 10.23
N ILE A 72 -2.64 -8.70 8.95
CA ILE A 72 -3.62 -7.82 8.31
C ILE A 72 -4.96 -7.85 9.07
N ASP A 73 -5.42 -9.03 9.49
CA ASP A 73 -6.66 -9.15 10.26
C ASP A 73 -6.54 -8.50 11.64
N PHE A 74 -5.39 -8.63 12.29
CA PHE A 74 -5.11 -7.97 13.57
C PHE A 74 -5.10 -6.44 13.46
N ILE A 75 -4.38 -5.91 12.47
CA ILE A 75 -4.30 -4.47 12.21
C ILE A 75 -5.66 -3.89 11.81
N ARG A 76 -6.48 -4.67 11.08
CA ARG A 76 -7.87 -4.29 10.78
C ARG A 76 -8.70 -4.08 12.05
N ILE A 77 -8.64 -5.01 12.99
CA ILE A 77 -9.37 -4.91 14.26
C ILE A 77 -8.80 -3.79 15.14
N LYS A 78 -7.48 -3.56 15.07
CA LYS A 78 -6.81 -2.52 15.86
C LYS A 78 -7.06 -1.11 15.36
N GLY A 79 -7.23 -0.87 14.06
CA GLY A 79 -7.42 0.49 13.55
C GLY A 79 -8.10 0.61 12.20
N LEU A 80 -7.77 -0.23 11.20
CA LEU A 80 -8.28 -0.02 9.82
C LEU A 80 -9.80 -0.10 9.70
N PHE A 81 -10.52 -0.70 10.65
CA PHE A 81 -11.98 -0.69 10.69
C PHE A 81 -12.58 0.74 10.67
N LEU A 82 -11.82 1.76 11.09
CA LEU A 82 -12.25 3.16 11.06
C LEU A 82 -12.46 3.66 9.63
N LEU A 83 -11.68 3.19 8.67
CA LEU A 83 -11.81 3.54 7.25
C LEU A 83 -13.14 3.04 6.68
N GLU A 84 -13.55 1.83 7.05
CA GLU A 84 -14.85 1.25 6.68
C GLU A 84 -16.02 2.05 7.27
N GLN A 85 -15.80 2.75 8.39
CA GLN A 85 -16.76 3.64 9.01
C GLN A 85 -16.72 5.08 8.45
N GLY A 86 -15.85 5.35 7.47
CA GLY A 86 -15.71 6.67 6.85
C GLY A 86 -14.87 7.66 7.65
N TRP A 87 -14.08 7.20 8.62
CA TRP A 87 -13.19 8.06 9.39
C TRP A 87 -11.79 8.11 8.77
N PRO A 88 -11.17 9.31 8.67
CA PRO A 88 -9.76 9.42 8.30
C PRO A 88 -8.86 8.72 9.31
N LEU A 89 -7.97 7.88 8.81
CA LEU A 89 -6.93 7.18 9.55
C LEU A 89 -5.63 7.26 8.74
N PHE A 90 -4.52 7.50 9.41
CA PHE A 90 -3.19 7.41 8.79
C PHE A 90 -2.24 6.64 9.71
N PHE A 91 -1.21 6.04 9.11
CA PHE A 91 -0.13 5.43 9.90
C PHE A 91 0.87 6.51 10.29
N SER A 92 0.74 7.09 11.48
CA SER A 92 1.64 8.17 11.95
C SER A 92 3.07 7.70 12.14
N GLU A 93 3.29 6.41 12.37
CA GLU A 93 4.60 5.81 12.36
C GLU A 93 4.58 4.38 11.82
N PHE A 94 5.50 4.11 10.90
CA PHE A 94 6.04 2.78 10.67
C PHE A 94 7.56 2.89 10.52
N GLY A 95 8.27 1.80 10.73
CA GLY A 95 9.70 1.76 10.58
C GLY A 95 10.23 0.34 10.50
N PHE A 96 11.47 0.25 10.04
CA PHE A 96 12.23 -0.98 9.92
C PHE A 96 13.72 -0.66 9.95
N ASP A 97 14.57 -1.63 10.27
CA ASP A 97 16.02 -1.47 10.18
C ASP A 97 16.44 -1.18 8.73
N MET A 98 16.84 0.07 8.49
CA MET A 98 17.17 0.58 7.15
C MET A 98 18.46 -0.01 6.58
N SER A 99 19.26 -0.74 7.36
CA SER A 99 20.38 -1.53 6.82
C SER A 99 19.91 -2.60 5.82
N GLY A 100 18.63 -3.00 5.89
CA GLY A 100 18.08 -4.06 5.07
C GLY A 100 18.60 -5.45 5.43
N THR A 101 19.24 -5.61 6.60
CA THR A 101 19.80 -6.90 7.04
C THR A 101 18.87 -7.65 7.99
N HIS A 102 17.96 -6.97 8.66
CA HIS A 102 17.02 -7.57 9.61
C HIS A 102 15.89 -8.30 8.88
N ILE A 103 15.83 -9.63 9.02
CA ILE A 103 14.92 -10.50 8.24
C ILE A 103 13.46 -10.19 8.57
N GLY A 104 13.11 -10.06 9.86
CA GLY A 104 11.73 -9.83 10.29
C GLY A 104 11.16 -8.53 9.72
N ASP A 105 11.84 -7.43 9.99
CA ASP A 105 11.60 -6.09 9.47
C ASP A 105 11.45 -6.03 7.94
N ASN A 106 12.35 -6.65 7.18
CA ASN A 106 12.26 -6.70 5.72
C ASN A 106 10.99 -7.41 5.23
N ARG A 107 10.65 -8.53 5.87
CA ARG A 107 9.47 -9.33 5.53
C ARG A 107 8.16 -8.62 5.89
N TYR A 108 8.15 -7.96 7.05
CA TYR A 108 7.08 -7.09 7.51
C TYR A 108 6.84 -5.94 6.52
N LEU A 109 7.90 -5.24 6.13
CA LEU A 109 7.82 -4.05 5.26
C LEU A 109 7.08 -4.34 3.96
N THR A 110 7.30 -5.50 3.34
CA THR A 110 6.57 -5.90 2.14
C THR A 110 5.07 -6.04 2.37
N CYS A 111 4.67 -6.59 3.52
CA CYS A 111 3.26 -6.68 3.90
C CYS A 111 2.67 -5.29 4.16
N PHE A 112 3.37 -4.43 4.92
CA PHE A 112 2.96 -3.06 5.18
C PHE A 112 2.69 -2.29 3.89
N LEU A 113 3.64 -2.29 2.95
CA LEU A 113 3.51 -1.56 1.69
C LEU A 113 2.35 -2.08 0.82
N SER A 114 2.02 -3.37 0.94
CA SER A 114 0.85 -3.93 0.25
C SER A 114 -0.46 -3.36 0.82
N VAL A 115 -0.54 -3.17 2.14
CA VAL A 115 -1.72 -2.61 2.82
C VAL A 115 -1.81 -1.11 2.59
N ALA A 116 -0.70 -0.38 2.70
CA ALA A 116 -0.65 1.05 2.43
C ALA A 116 -1.13 1.37 1.00
N ALA A 117 -0.74 0.55 0.02
CA ALA A 117 -1.20 0.68 -1.37
C ALA A 117 -2.69 0.31 -1.55
N GLU A 118 -3.14 -0.79 -0.94
CA GLU A 118 -4.53 -1.28 -1.07
C GLU A 118 -5.55 -0.36 -0.42
N MET A 119 -5.20 0.18 0.75
CA MET A 119 -6.06 1.07 1.53
C MET A 119 -5.88 2.55 1.16
N ASP A 120 -4.86 2.86 0.35
CA ASP A 120 -4.49 4.22 -0.06
C ASP A 120 -4.36 5.19 1.12
N LEU A 121 -3.57 4.77 2.11
CA LEU A 121 -3.42 5.49 3.37
C LEU A 121 -2.29 6.51 3.32
N ASP A 122 -2.48 7.63 4.03
CA ASP A 122 -1.38 8.48 4.43
C ASP A 122 -0.51 7.75 5.47
N TRP A 123 0.79 8.04 5.46
CA TRP A 123 1.74 7.42 6.37
C TRP A 123 2.92 8.35 6.64
N ALA A 124 3.57 8.16 7.79
CA ALA A 124 4.82 8.79 8.14
C ALA A 124 5.81 7.71 8.62
N ILE A 125 7.07 7.89 8.21
CA ILE A 125 8.12 6.94 8.53
C ILE A 125 8.94 7.42 9.72
N TRP A 126 9.15 6.52 10.67
CA TRP A 126 10.11 6.69 11.74
C TRP A 126 11.48 6.19 11.27
N ALA A 127 12.46 7.06 11.04
CA ALA A 127 12.42 8.52 11.19
C ALA A 127 13.27 9.23 10.12
N LEU A 128 13.21 10.57 10.03
CA LEU A 128 14.06 11.31 9.09
C LEU A 128 15.54 11.32 9.54
N GLN A 129 15.78 11.52 10.84
CA GLN A 129 17.14 11.69 11.36
C GLN A 129 18.01 10.45 11.16
N GLY A 130 19.29 10.67 10.86
CA GLY A 130 20.29 9.58 10.83
C GLY A 130 21.00 9.36 12.17
N SER A 131 20.99 10.35 13.06
CA SER A 131 21.60 10.25 14.38
C SER A 131 20.93 11.18 15.40
N TYR A 132 21.12 10.88 16.69
CA TYR A 132 20.63 11.70 17.80
C TYR A 132 21.72 12.64 18.29
N TYR A 133 21.35 13.85 18.72
CA TYR A 133 22.31 14.69 19.47
C TYR A 133 22.82 13.93 20.71
N ILE A 134 21.90 13.41 21.53
CA ILE A 134 22.17 12.47 22.63
C ILE A 134 20.99 11.50 22.73
N ARG A 135 21.27 10.19 22.86
CA ARG A 135 20.28 9.15 23.20
C ARG A 135 20.90 8.19 24.19
N GLU A 136 20.18 7.89 25.28
CA GLU A 136 20.64 6.96 26.32
C GLU A 136 22.05 7.28 26.87
N GLY A 137 22.39 8.57 26.92
CA GLY A 137 23.70 9.05 27.39
C GLY A 137 24.84 8.98 26.36
N ILE A 138 24.56 8.52 25.14
CA ILE A 138 25.53 8.43 24.05
C ILE A 138 25.33 9.62 23.10
N LEU A 139 26.39 10.40 22.91
CA LEU A 139 26.46 11.47 21.93
C LEU A 139 26.46 10.90 20.51
N ALA A 140 25.74 11.55 19.58
CA ALA A 140 25.70 11.15 18.18
C ALA A 140 25.29 9.67 17.98
N TYR A 141 24.34 9.18 18.76
CA TYR A 141 23.85 7.80 18.66
C TYR A 141 23.24 7.56 17.26
N ASP A 142 23.63 6.47 16.59
CA ASP A 142 23.13 6.13 15.25
C ASP A 142 21.65 5.73 15.29
N GLU A 143 20.82 6.35 14.45
CA GLU A 143 19.42 5.95 14.26
C GLU A 143 19.37 5.00 13.06
N SER A 144 19.39 3.68 13.35
CA SER A 144 19.38 2.64 12.33
C SER A 144 18.05 2.53 11.56
N TYR A 145 16.95 3.05 12.12
CA TYR A 145 15.64 3.19 11.45
C TYR A 145 15.54 4.52 10.68
N GLY A 146 16.58 5.35 10.72
CA GLY A 146 16.65 6.64 10.07
C GLY A 146 16.74 6.56 8.54
N LEU A 147 15.93 7.37 7.85
CA LEU A 147 15.97 7.54 6.39
C LEU A 147 17.34 8.07 5.92
N LEU A 148 17.98 8.93 6.72
CA LEU A 148 19.29 9.49 6.41
C LEU A 148 20.42 8.67 7.04
N THR A 149 21.59 8.72 6.41
CA THR A 149 22.84 8.22 7.00
C THR A 149 23.19 8.98 8.26
N TRP A 150 24.01 8.36 9.13
CA TRP A 150 24.42 8.92 10.42
C TRP A 150 24.89 10.40 10.36
N ASP A 151 25.56 10.76 9.27
CA ASP A 151 26.10 12.10 8.97
C ASP A 151 25.11 13.06 8.30
N TRP A 152 23.87 12.62 8.08
CA TRP A 152 22.77 13.36 7.44
C TRP A 152 22.99 13.69 5.95
N CYS A 153 23.99 13.08 5.30
CA CYS A 153 24.38 13.46 3.94
C CYS A 153 23.59 12.73 2.84
N THR A 154 23.17 11.48 3.08
CA THR A 154 22.59 10.62 2.03
C THR A 154 21.44 9.78 2.56
N ALA A 155 20.62 9.22 1.66
CA ALA A 155 19.62 8.23 2.04
C ALA A 155 20.29 6.92 2.46
N ARG A 156 19.95 6.39 3.64
CA ARG A 156 20.48 5.14 4.19
C ARG A 156 20.09 3.93 3.35
N ASN A 157 18.87 3.94 2.81
CA ASN A 157 18.35 2.86 1.97
C ASN A 157 17.74 3.40 0.66
N PRO A 158 18.56 3.64 -0.39
CA PRO A 158 18.08 4.20 -1.65
C PRO A 158 17.09 3.29 -2.41
N SER A 159 17.16 1.97 -2.23
CA SER A 159 16.21 1.04 -2.85
C SER A 159 14.83 1.16 -2.19
N PHE A 160 14.77 1.36 -0.87
CA PHE A 160 13.52 1.65 -0.17
C PHE A 160 12.85 2.94 -0.67
N ILE A 161 13.60 4.03 -0.88
CA ILE A 161 13.04 5.28 -1.43
C ILE A 161 12.34 5.04 -2.77
N LYS A 162 12.93 4.22 -3.66
CA LYS A 162 12.29 3.86 -4.93
C LYS A 162 11.01 3.05 -4.72
N ARG A 163 11.00 2.18 -3.72
CA ARG A 163 9.89 1.28 -3.39
C ARG A 163 8.65 1.99 -2.88
N ILE A 164 8.80 3.11 -2.17
CA ILE A 164 7.68 3.93 -1.68
C ILE A 164 7.21 5.00 -2.64
N ASN A 165 7.94 5.25 -3.74
CA ASN A 165 7.66 6.36 -4.66
C ASN A 165 6.21 6.38 -5.15
N SER A 166 5.66 5.22 -5.54
CA SER A 166 4.27 5.12 -6.00
C SER A 166 3.22 5.39 -4.92
N LEU A 167 3.59 5.29 -3.64
CA LEU A 167 2.72 5.51 -2.48
C LEU A 167 2.78 6.94 -1.94
N GLN A 168 3.68 7.79 -2.43
CA GLN A 168 3.78 9.19 -2.01
C GLN A 168 2.64 10.06 -2.55
N SER A 169 2.03 9.63 -3.65
CA SER A 169 0.81 10.23 -4.19
C SER A 169 -0.36 9.30 -3.91
N PRO A 170 -1.56 9.82 -3.63
CA PRO A 170 -2.72 8.97 -3.45
C PRO A 170 -3.11 8.29 -4.76
N PHE A 171 -3.67 7.09 -4.71
CA PHE A 171 -4.30 6.41 -5.84
C PHE A 171 -5.73 6.88 -6.07
N GLN A 172 -6.42 7.33 -5.01
CA GLN A 172 -7.83 7.70 -4.98
C GLN A 172 -8.05 9.02 -4.22
N GLY A 173 -9.24 9.61 -4.38
CA GLY A 173 -9.69 10.72 -3.53
C GLY A 173 -9.89 12.06 -4.26
N PRO A 174 -10.43 13.07 -3.53
CA PRO A 174 -11.01 14.29 -4.11
C PRO A 174 -10.01 15.25 -4.75
N GLY A 175 -8.70 15.04 -4.55
CA GLY A 175 -7.63 15.86 -5.11
C GLY A 175 -7.07 15.35 -6.44
N LEU A 176 -7.50 14.18 -6.91
CA LEU A 176 -7.06 13.63 -8.19
C LEU A 176 -7.95 14.15 -9.34
N PRO A 177 -7.39 14.35 -10.54
CA PRO A 177 -8.20 14.63 -11.73
C PRO A 177 -9.20 13.48 -11.85
N ASN A 178 -10.48 13.80 -11.71
CA ASN A 178 -11.54 12.80 -11.65
C ASN A 178 -11.58 12.00 -12.97
N SER A 179 -10.82 10.91 -13.06
CA SER A 179 -11.15 9.85 -14.01
C SER A 179 -12.61 9.48 -13.69
N PRO A 180 -13.56 9.66 -14.63
CA PRO A 180 -14.98 9.54 -14.35
C PRO A 180 -15.39 8.14 -13.88
N GLU A 181 -14.51 7.16 -14.08
CA GLU A 181 -14.64 5.81 -13.55
C GLU A 181 -13.32 5.33 -12.95
N PRO A 182 -13.30 4.88 -11.67
CA PRO A 182 -12.18 4.17 -11.10
C PRO A 182 -11.78 2.96 -11.95
N TYR A 183 -10.50 2.61 -11.90
CA TYR A 183 -9.94 1.45 -12.56
C TYR A 183 -8.98 0.72 -11.62
N ASN A 184 -8.55 -0.48 -12.01
CA ASN A 184 -7.58 -1.24 -11.26
C ASN A 184 -6.17 -1.03 -11.81
N VAL A 185 -5.18 -1.04 -10.91
CA VAL A 185 -3.77 -1.28 -11.23
C VAL A 185 -3.31 -2.53 -10.49
N ILE A 186 -2.30 -3.21 -11.04
CA ILE A 186 -1.73 -4.42 -10.45
C ILE A 186 -0.38 -4.02 -9.83
N PHE A 187 -0.38 -3.76 -8.54
CA PHE A 187 0.76 -3.29 -7.76
C PHE A 187 1.63 -4.46 -7.26
N HIS A 188 2.94 -4.33 -7.34
CA HIS A 188 3.92 -5.32 -6.88
C HIS A 188 4.70 -4.78 -5.66
N PRO A 189 4.31 -5.15 -4.42
CA PRO A 189 4.81 -4.53 -3.19
C PRO A 189 6.31 -4.66 -2.97
N GLN A 190 6.96 -5.70 -3.50
CA GLN A 190 8.41 -5.86 -3.37
C GLN A 190 9.19 -4.73 -4.06
N THR A 191 8.66 -4.25 -5.19
CA THR A 191 9.33 -3.24 -6.03
C THR A 191 8.74 -1.85 -5.92
N GLY A 192 7.49 -1.71 -5.46
CA GLY A 192 6.76 -0.43 -5.50
C GLY A 192 6.27 -0.04 -6.90
N LEU A 193 6.33 -0.97 -7.87
CA LEU A 193 5.96 -0.77 -9.26
C LEU A 193 4.63 -1.45 -9.59
N CYS A 194 4.05 -1.09 -10.72
CA CYS A 194 2.82 -1.69 -11.23
C CYS A 194 3.05 -2.41 -12.56
N VAL A 195 2.17 -3.36 -12.89
CA VAL A 195 2.18 -4.04 -14.18
C VAL A 195 1.78 -3.09 -15.31
N LEU A 196 2.62 -3.01 -16.34
CA LEU A 196 2.46 -2.23 -17.55
C LEU A 196 2.35 -3.15 -18.77
N VAL A 197 1.61 -2.71 -19.78
CA VAL A 197 1.55 -3.30 -21.12
C VAL A 197 2.34 -2.41 -22.07
N LYS A 198 3.46 -2.92 -22.57
CA LYS A 198 4.27 -2.22 -23.59
C LYS A 198 3.57 -2.21 -24.95
N SER A 199 4.06 -1.35 -25.85
CA SER A 199 3.65 -1.31 -27.25
C SER A 199 3.82 -2.65 -27.98
N SER A 200 4.82 -3.45 -27.59
CA SER A 200 5.07 -4.83 -28.02
C SER A 200 4.05 -5.85 -27.49
N LYS A 201 3.10 -5.42 -26.64
CA LYS A 201 2.18 -6.26 -25.86
C LYS A 201 2.86 -7.17 -24.82
N SER A 202 4.14 -6.92 -24.51
CA SER A 202 4.80 -7.55 -23.36
C SER A 202 4.36 -6.89 -22.06
N LEU A 203 4.38 -7.66 -20.98
CA LEU A 203 4.03 -7.21 -19.63
C LEU A 203 5.31 -7.07 -18.80
N GLU A 204 5.47 -5.93 -18.14
CA GLU A 204 6.59 -5.67 -17.23
C GLU A 204 6.18 -4.78 -16.07
N LEU A 205 7.02 -4.70 -15.05
CA LEU A 205 6.90 -3.75 -13.96
C LEU A 205 7.42 -2.37 -14.39
N GLY A 206 6.69 -1.33 -14.02
CA GLY A 206 7.15 0.05 -14.15
C GLY A 206 6.32 1.02 -13.30
N PRO A 207 6.53 2.34 -13.48
CA PRO A 207 5.88 3.36 -12.66
C PRO A 207 4.35 3.23 -12.67
N CYS A 208 3.70 3.35 -11.51
CA CYS A 208 2.26 3.13 -11.39
C CYS A 208 1.40 4.20 -12.06
N ASP A 209 1.94 5.41 -12.22
CA ASP A 209 1.37 6.50 -13.02
C ASP A 209 1.39 6.21 -14.53
N GLU A 210 2.26 5.32 -15.00
CA GLU A 210 2.31 4.84 -16.39
C GLU A 210 1.46 3.57 -16.61
N SER A 211 0.82 3.03 -15.56
CA SER A 211 0.06 1.79 -15.63
C SER A 211 -1.21 1.88 -16.47
N ASN A 212 -1.47 0.82 -17.23
CA ASN A 212 -2.70 0.68 -17.97
C ASN A 212 -3.89 0.59 -17.01
N ALA A 213 -5.02 1.16 -17.41
CA ALA A 213 -6.26 0.96 -16.69
C ALA A 213 -6.77 -0.48 -16.87
N TRP A 214 -6.78 -1.26 -15.80
CA TRP A 214 -7.37 -2.60 -15.77
C TRP A 214 -8.80 -2.55 -15.21
N ASN A 215 -9.60 -3.55 -15.57
CA ASN A 215 -10.86 -3.86 -14.94
C ASN A 215 -10.76 -5.29 -14.40
N TYR A 216 -10.86 -5.46 -13.08
CA TYR A 216 -10.93 -6.77 -12.45
C TYR A 216 -12.39 -7.18 -12.27
N THR A 217 -12.85 -8.12 -13.10
CA THR A 217 -14.28 -8.47 -13.16
C THR A 217 -14.68 -9.42 -12.03
N SER A 218 -15.98 -9.50 -11.74
CA SER A 218 -16.54 -10.52 -10.82
C SER A 218 -16.32 -11.96 -11.31
N GLY A 219 -16.04 -12.12 -12.61
CA GLY A 219 -15.62 -13.37 -13.22
C GLY A 219 -14.12 -13.63 -13.15
N TYR A 220 -13.37 -12.91 -12.30
CA TYR A 220 -11.94 -13.02 -12.08
C TYR A 220 -11.07 -12.71 -13.31
N GLU A 221 -11.53 -11.86 -14.22
CA GLU A 221 -10.75 -11.48 -15.41
C GLU A 221 -10.02 -10.16 -15.15
N LEU A 222 -8.75 -10.08 -15.52
CA LEU A 222 -7.98 -8.84 -15.55
C LEU A 222 -7.97 -8.31 -16.99
N VAL A 223 -8.86 -7.36 -17.29
CA VAL A 223 -9.10 -6.84 -18.65
C VAL A 223 -8.51 -5.43 -18.78
N VAL A 224 -7.71 -5.18 -19.81
CA VAL A 224 -7.22 -3.83 -20.13
C VAL A 224 -8.38 -3.00 -20.70
N LYS A 225 -8.77 -1.90 -20.04
CA LYS A 225 -9.95 -1.08 -20.42
C LYS A 225 -9.86 -0.56 -21.86
N SER A 226 -8.67 -0.17 -22.32
CA SER A 226 -8.49 0.45 -23.64
C SER A 226 -8.57 -0.52 -24.82
N THR A 227 -8.23 -1.80 -24.62
CA THR A 227 -8.16 -2.80 -25.70
C THR A 227 -9.19 -3.92 -25.57
N GLY A 228 -9.78 -4.11 -24.38
CA GLY A 228 -10.64 -5.24 -24.07
C GLY A 228 -9.90 -6.58 -23.99
N GLN A 229 -8.58 -6.60 -24.12
CA GLN A 229 -7.78 -7.82 -23.99
C GLN A 229 -7.58 -8.17 -22.51
N CYS A 230 -7.64 -9.46 -22.16
CA CYS A 230 -7.39 -9.95 -20.81
C CYS A 230 -6.00 -10.56 -20.66
N LEU A 231 -5.51 -10.49 -19.43
CA LEU A 231 -4.30 -11.19 -19.00
C LEU A 231 -4.51 -12.71 -19.06
N GLN A 232 -3.55 -13.42 -19.64
CA GLN A 232 -3.59 -14.88 -19.78
C GLN A 232 -2.27 -15.53 -19.40
N ALA A 233 -2.36 -16.64 -18.69
CA ALA A 233 -1.26 -17.57 -18.49
C ALA A 233 -1.05 -18.43 -19.74
N LYS A 234 0.23 -18.66 -20.10
CA LYS A 234 0.61 -19.47 -21.26
C LYS A 234 1.08 -20.86 -20.83
N SER A 235 2.12 -20.91 -19.99
CA SER A 235 2.65 -22.10 -19.35
C SER A 235 3.60 -21.71 -18.21
N VAL A 236 3.99 -22.67 -17.39
CA VAL A 236 5.02 -22.47 -16.35
C VAL A 236 6.32 -21.97 -17.00
N GLY A 237 6.93 -20.94 -16.43
CA GLY A 237 8.21 -20.37 -16.87
C GLY A 237 8.14 -19.43 -18.07
N GLU A 238 6.95 -19.19 -18.64
CA GLU A 238 6.78 -18.29 -19.79
C GLU A 238 6.20 -16.93 -19.37
N ASN A 239 6.42 -15.93 -20.22
CA ASN A 239 5.82 -14.61 -20.06
C ASN A 239 4.29 -14.70 -20.08
N ALA A 240 3.64 -13.98 -19.16
CA ALA A 240 2.22 -13.72 -19.26
C ALA A 240 1.93 -12.93 -20.55
N LYS A 241 0.72 -13.06 -21.08
CA LYS A 241 0.34 -12.41 -22.34
C LYS A 241 -1.05 -11.81 -22.28
N LEU A 242 -1.38 -10.99 -23.27
CA LEU A 242 -2.73 -10.51 -23.51
C LEU A 242 -3.43 -11.36 -24.58
N GLY A 243 -4.67 -11.75 -24.31
CA GLY A 243 -5.52 -12.47 -25.27
C GLY A 243 -6.92 -11.86 -25.36
N THR A 244 -7.65 -12.27 -26.39
CA THR A 244 -9.02 -11.81 -26.66
C THR A 244 -10.09 -12.76 -26.09
N ASP A 245 -9.72 -14.01 -25.80
CA ASP A 245 -10.63 -15.03 -25.28
C ASP A 245 -10.49 -15.15 -23.76
N CYS A 246 -11.31 -14.38 -23.04
CA CYS A 246 -11.28 -14.29 -21.57
C CYS A 246 -12.10 -15.37 -20.86
N SER A 247 -12.77 -16.23 -21.63
CA SER A 247 -13.59 -17.31 -21.09
C SER A 247 -12.78 -18.48 -20.52
N ARG A 248 -11.52 -18.61 -20.94
CA ARG A 248 -10.64 -19.73 -20.58
C ARG A 248 -10.18 -19.66 -19.12
N SER A 249 -9.98 -20.83 -18.51
CA SER A 249 -9.38 -20.99 -17.18
C SER A 249 -8.06 -20.21 -17.01
N SER A 250 -7.25 -20.13 -18.06
CA SER A 250 -5.95 -19.45 -18.03
C SER A 250 -6.06 -17.92 -18.02
N SER A 251 -7.27 -17.38 -18.10
CA SER A 251 -7.58 -15.94 -18.00
C SER A 251 -8.37 -15.60 -16.72
N LYS A 252 -8.60 -16.60 -15.85
CA LYS A 252 -9.33 -16.46 -14.59
C LYS A 252 -8.34 -16.39 -13.43
N TRP A 253 -8.13 -15.18 -12.93
CA TRP A 253 -7.12 -14.82 -11.93
C TRP A 253 -7.74 -14.67 -10.55
N GLN A 254 -7.54 -15.65 -9.67
CA GLN A 254 -8.04 -15.67 -8.30
C GLN A 254 -6.96 -15.24 -7.30
N LEU A 255 -7.38 -14.68 -6.16
CA LEU A 255 -6.51 -14.35 -5.04
C LEU A 255 -6.59 -15.47 -4.00
N ILE A 256 -5.61 -16.38 -3.99
CA ILE A 256 -5.78 -17.71 -3.34
C ILE A 256 -5.08 -17.86 -1.98
N SER A 257 -4.12 -16.99 -1.64
CA SER A 257 -3.30 -17.15 -0.45
C SER A 257 -3.90 -16.44 0.78
N ASN A 258 -3.44 -16.79 1.99
CA ASN A 258 -3.86 -16.11 3.24
C ASN A 258 -3.66 -14.58 3.19
N SER A 259 -2.56 -14.11 2.62
CA SER A 259 -2.33 -12.67 2.38
C SER A 259 -3.15 -12.07 1.23
N ARG A 260 -3.83 -12.91 0.43
CA ARG A 260 -4.56 -12.59 -0.80
C ARG A 260 -3.70 -11.93 -1.88
N MET A 261 -2.39 -12.19 -1.90
CA MET A 261 -1.46 -11.58 -2.86
C MET A 261 -1.01 -12.50 -3.98
N HIS A 262 -1.30 -13.81 -3.92
CA HIS A 262 -1.04 -14.71 -5.03
C HIS A 262 -2.16 -14.62 -6.07
N VAL A 263 -1.89 -13.89 -7.16
CA VAL A 263 -2.79 -13.76 -8.31
C VAL A 263 -2.59 -14.99 -9.21
N SER A 264 -3.53 -15.93 -9.15
CA SER A 264 -3.37 -17.29 -9.68
C SER A 264 -4.39 -17.66 -10.74
N ALA A 265 -3.95 -18.40 -11.77
CA ALA A 265 -4.81 -18.95 -12.81
C ALA A 265 -4.48 -20.43 -13.08
N GLU A 266 -5.39 -21.14 -13.74
CA GLU A 266 -5.20 -22.54 -14.12
C GLU A 266 -4.94 -22.66 -15.63
N LEU A 267 -3.83 -23.30 -15.99
CA LEU A 267 -3.49 -23.53 -17.39
C LEU A 267 -4.54 -24.40 -18.08
N THR A 268 -5.02 -23.97 -19.24
CA THR A 268 -6.11 -24.67 -19.95
C THR A 268 -5.74 -26.05 -20.47
N LYS A 269 -4.45 -26.36 -20.63
CA LYS A 269 -4.00 -27.64 -21.17
C LYS A 269 -4.05 -28.79 -20.16
N ASP A 270 -3.67 -28.52 -18.92
CA ASP A 270 -3.39 -29.54 -17.91
C ASP A 270 -3.98 -29.21 -16.53
N GLY A 271 -4.62 -28.05 -16.38
CA GLY A 271 -5.15 -27.59 -15.09
C GLY A 271 -4.07 -27.18 -14.09
N THR A 272 -2.80 -27.12 -14.50
CA THR A 272 -1.70 -26.73 -13.62
C THR A 272 -1.92 -25.31 -13.12
N ARG A 273 -1.87 -25.15 -11.80
CA ARG A 273 -2.02 -23.85 -11.15
C ARG A 273 -0.71 -23.05 -11.24
N VAL A 274 -0.83 -21.82 -11.70
CA VAL A 274 0.27 -20.86 -11.79
C VAL A 274 -0.10 -19.55 -11.11
N CYS A 275 0.92 -18.81 -10.69
CA CYS A 275 0.81 -17.47 -10.13
C CYS A 275 1.57 -16.49 -11.03
N LEU A 276 1.13 -15.22 -11.05
CA LEU A 276 1.95 -14.13 -11.57
C LEU A 276 3.25 -14.06 -10.78
N ASP A 277 4.35 -13.82 -11.48
CA ASP A 277 5.69 -13.76 -10.91
C ASP A 277 6.50 -12.69 -11.64
N ALA A 278 7.01 -11.73 -10.88
CA ALA A 278 7.90 -10.71 -11.40
C ALA A 278 9.34 -11.23 -11.41
N SER A 279 9.93 -11.32 -12.59
CA SER A 279 11.35 -11.63 -12.73
C SER A 279 12.23 -10.46 -12.26
N PRO A 280 13.51 -10.68 -11.97
CA PRO A 280 14.42 -9.63 -11.52
C PRO A 280 14.60 -8.46 -12.50
N ASP A 281 14.42 -8.70 -13.80
CA ASP A 281 14.43 -7.68 -14.86
C ASP A 281 13.06 -6.99 -15.05
N GLY A 282 12.06 -7.36 -14.25
CA GLY A 282 10.74 -6.76 -14.23
C GLY A 282 9.73 -7.39 -15.18
N ALA A 283 10.08 -8.40 -15.96
CA ALA A 283 9.10 -9.09 -16.83
C ALA A 283 8.06 -9.85 -16.00
N ILE A 284 6.81 -9.86 -16.48
CA ILE A 284 5.73 -10.61 -15.82
C ILE A 284 5.62 -12.01 -16.43
N THR A 285 5.94 -13.00 -15.62
CA THR A 285 5.92 -14.43 -15.98
C THR A 285 4.84 -15.17 -15.21
N THR A 286 4.58 -16.41 -15.61
CA THR A 286 3.71 -17.33 -14.86
C THR A 286 4.49 -18.54 -14.39
N ASN A 287 4.59 -18.73 -13.08
CA ASN A 287 5.30 -19.85 -12.45
C ASN A 287 4.38 -20.64 -11.52
N GLN A 288 4.82 -21.82 -11.08
CA GLN A 288 4.12 -22.52 -10.01
C GLN A 288 4.06 -21.63 -8.77
N CYS A 289 2.89 -21.60 -8.12
CA CYS A 289 2.69 -20.79 -6.93
C CYS A 289 3.59 -21.29 -5.79
N LYS A 290 4.40 -20.41 -5.20
CA LYS A 290 5.29 -20.75 -4.08
C LYS A 290 4.72 -20.29 -2.75
N CYS A 291 5.27 -20.84 -1.65
CA CYS A 291 4.99 -20.41 -0.28
C CYS A 291 3.52 -20.47 0.15
N LEU A 292 2.72 -21.34 -0.48
CA LEU A 292 1.38 -21.71 -0.03
C LEU A 292 1.42 -22.83 1.03
N SER A 293 2.61 -23.36 1.32
CA SER A 293 2.89 -24.26 2.44
C SER A 293 3.46 -23.50 3.63
N VAL A 294 3.38 -24.08 4.83
CA VAL A 294 3.86 -23.50 6.10
C VAL A 294 5.39 -23.38 6.23
N ASP A 295 6.14 -23.49 5.12
CA ASP A 295 7.60 -23.38 5.12
C ASP A 295 8.04 -21.94 5.51
N PRO A 296 8.76 -21.75 6.63
CA PRO A 296 9.19 -20.44 7.10
C PRO A 296 10.35 -19.84 6.29
N THR A 297 11.05 -20.65 5.49
CA THR A 297 12.18 -20.21 4.66
C THR A 297 11.74 -19.73 3.29
N CYS A 298 10.52 -20.04 2.88
CA CYS A 298 10.00 -19.71 1.57
C CYS A 298 9.76 -18.20 1.41
N ASN A 299 10.29 -17.61 0.34
CA ASN A 299 10.11 -16.21 -0.01
C ASN A 299 9.03 -16.04 -1.11
N PRO A 300 7.84 -15.50 -0.79
CA PRO A 300 6.75 -15.33 -1.74
C PRO A 300 6.82 -14.03 -2.56
N GLU A 301 7.70 -13.10 -2.23
CA GLU A 301 7.52 -11.67 -2.55
C GLU A 301 7.47 -11.37 -4.05
N SER A 302 8.18 -12.12 -4.90
CA SER A 302 8.13 -11.94 -6.36
C SER A 302 6.77 -12.34 -6.97
N GLN A 303 5.97 -13.13 -6.26
CA GLN A 303 4.62 -13.56 -6.66
C GLN A 303 3.51 -12.79 -5.95
N TRP A 304 3.88 -11.79 -5.14
CA TRP A 304 2.89 -10.97 -4.45
C TRP A 304 2.47 -9.78 -5.30
N PHE A 305 1.20 -9.76 -5.65
CA PHE A 305 0.58 -8.65 -6.35
C PHE A 305 -0.72 -8.26 -5.65
N LYS A 306 -1.00 -6.95 -5.61
CA LYS A 306 -2.28 -6.39 -5.15
C LYS A 306 -3.00 -5.77 -6.36
N ILE A 307 -4.27 -6.10 -6.50
CA ILE A 307 -5.15 -5.43 -7.47
C ILE A 307 -5.82 -4.30 -6.70
N ILE A 308 -5.35 -3.07 -6.90
CA ILE A 308 -5.80 -1.89 -6.14
C ILE A 308 -6.59 -0.95 -7.04
N LEU A 309 -7.47 -0.14 -6.44
CA LEU A 309 -8.24 0.86 -7.17
C LEU A 309 -7.40 2.14 -7.35
N SER A 310 -7.58 2.78 -8.50
CA SER A 310 -6.97 4.06 -8.85
C SER A 310 -8.00 4.94 -9.56
N SER A 311 -7.96 6.23 -9.24
CA SER A 311 -8.63 7.32 -9.95
C SER A 311 -7.65 8.37 -10.46
N ARG A 312 -6.35 8.04 -10.53
CA ARG A 312 -5.34 8.88 -11.20
C ARG A 312 -5.67 9.07 -12.69
N ASP A 313 -4.99 10.00 -13.35
CA ASP A 313 -5.09 10.15 -14.80
C ASP A 313 -4.57 8.90 -15.50
N VAL A 314 -5.30 8.43 -16.51
CA VAL A 314 -4.88 7.30 -17.34
C VAL A 314 -3.92 7.80 -18.42
N PRO A 315 -2.72 7.22 -18.57
CA PRO A 315 -1.79 7.56 -19.65
C PRO A 315 -2.45 7.51 -21.03
N GLY A 316 -2.38 8.62 -21.77
CA GLY A 316 -3.00 8.76 -23.09
C GLY A 316 -4.50 9.10 -23.09
N GLY A 317 -5.11 9.30 -21.93
CA GLY A 317 -6.44 9.87 -21.77
C GLY A 317 -6.46 11.39 -21.97
N SER A 318 -7.60 11.93 -22.39
CA SER A 318 -7.80 13.38 -22.47
C SER A 318 -7.95 13.96 -21.05
N SER A 319 -6.87 14.47 -20.46
CA SER A 319 -6.96 15.14 -19.16
C SER A 319 -7.62 16.51 -19.32
N MET A 320 -8.81 16.67 -18.73
CA MET A 320 -9.43 17.99 -18.49
C MET A 320 -9.03 18.42 -17.08
N LEU A 321 -7.89 19.08 -16.96
CA LEU A 321 -7.51 19.80 -15.75
C LEU A 321 -8.58 20.84 -15.42
N GLN A 322 -9.50 20.51 -14.51
CA GLN A 322 -10.27 21.51 -13.77
C GLN A 322 -9.65 21.63 -12.38
N LEU A 323 -8.81 22.65 -12.23
CA LEU A 323 -8.44 23.18 -10.92
C LEU A 323 -9.73 23.46 -10.14
N PRO A 324 -9.80 23.16 -8.84
CA PRO A 324 -10.88 23.63 -8.00
C PRO A 324 -10.94 25.15 -8.14
N SER A 325 -12.08 25.69 -8.56
CA SER A 325 -12.32 27.13 -8.49
C SER A 325 -12.18 27.53 -7.03
N LEU A 326 -11.11 28.24 -6.68
CA LEU A 326 -11.02 28.96 -5.42
C LEU A 326 -12.22 29.92 -5.39
N GLY A 327 -13.28 29.50 -4.68
CA GLY A 327 -14.39 30.38 -4.35
C GLY A 327 -13.83 31.61 -3.63
N PRO A 328 -14.43 32.80 -3.81
CA PRO A 328 -13.86 34.02 -3.26
C PRO A 328 -13.78 33.93 -1.73
N ARG A 329 -12.56 34.02 -1.19
CA ARG A 329 -12.32 34.21 0.24
C ARG A 329 -13.15 35.41 0.72
N PRO A 330 -13.82 35.33 1.89
CA PRO A 330 -14.48 36.49 2.47
C PRO A 330 -13.43 37.58 2.73
N ARG A 331 -13.66 38.79 2.20
CA ARG A 331 -12.87 39.97 2.55
C ARG A 331 -13.13 40.28 4.03
N THR A 332 -12.12 40.07 4.87
CA THR A 332 -12.08 40.69 6.19
C THR A 332 -11.84 42.19 6.02
N SER A 333 -12.88 42.99 6.27
CA SER A 333 -12.77 44.43 6.39
C SER A 333 -12.13 44.76 7.74
N PHE A 334 -10.84 45.12 7.74
CA PHE A 334 -10.28 45.90 8.83
C PHE A 334 -10.69 47.36 8.60
N SER A 335 -11.69 47.82 9.35
CA SER A 335 -11.93 49.25 9.53
C SER A 335 -10.99 49.76 10.61
N SER A 336 -10.23 50.81 10.25
CA SER A 336 -9.31 51.58 11.10
C SER A 336 -10.02 52.32 12.22
#